data_AF-A0A4Y2CB39-F1
#
_entry.id   AF-A0A4Y2CB39-F1
#
_cell.length_a   1.000
_cell.length_b   1.000
_cell.length_c   1.000
_cell.angle_alpha   90.00
_cell.angle_beta   90.00
_cell.angle_gamma   90.00
#
_symmetry.space_group_name_H-M   'P 1'
#
loop_
_entity.id
_entity.type
_entity.pdbx_description
1 polymer ?
#
loop_
_entity_poly.entity_id
_entity_poly.type
_entity_poly.pdbx_seq_one_letter_code
_entity_poly.pdbx_strand_id
1 'polypeptide(L)'
;MIERFHKLKVCIDKALIDIGSDTTFSDLEWLKIKYLIESFQPFKLAVEALCKRDSTLFTAETTLKFILEKFVTKDTMLSAELSEALRVRIKERRTAVAGILIYVQNPKNMIMIRAADDTFTMPEKSYTTRKENYLRKSYSR
;
A
#
# COMPACT_ATOMS: atom_id res chain seq x y z
N MET A 1 0.72 16.58 -11.04
CA MET A 1 0.39 18.03 -11.00
C MET A 1 1.26 18.74 -9.96
N ILE A 2 1.17 18.38 -8.68
CA ILE A 2 1.92 19.00 -7.57
C ILE A 2 3.45 18.95 -7.77
N GLU A 3 3.99 17.83 -8.27
CA GLU A 3 5.42 17.72 -8.57
C GLU A 3 5.90 18.75 -9.61
N ARG A 4 5.09 19.02 -10.64
CA ARG A 4 5.39 20.06 -11.65
C ARG A 4 5.27 21.45 -11.06
N PHE A 5 4.27 21.69 -10.22
CA PHE A 5 4.11 22.94 -9.48
C PHE A 5 5.35 23.24 -8.63
N HIS A 6 5.81 22.28 -7.82
CA HIS A 6 7.00 22.44 -7.00
C HIS A 6 8.28 22.67 -7.84
N LYS A 7 8.40 22.03 -9.01
CA LYS A 7 9.52 22.28 -9.95
C LYS A 7 9.54 23.72 -10.49
N LEU A 8 8.38 24.36 -10.57
CA LEU A 8 8.24 25.74 -11.03
C LEU A 8 8.35 26.78 -9.89
N LYS A 9 8.69 26.39 -8.64
CA LYS A 9 8.82 27.28 -7.47
C LYS A 9 9.48 28.61 -7.82
N VAL A 10 10.68 28.58 -8.43
CA VAL A 10 11.45 29.79 -8.75
C VAL A 10 10.72 30.69 -9.77
N CYS A 11 10.04 30.10 -10.74
CA CYS A 11 9.26 30.85 -11.72
C CYS A 11 8.02 31.48 -11.09
N ILE A 12 7.36 30.75 -10.18
CA ILE A 12 6.19 31.21 -9.43
C ILE A 12 6.59 32.38 -8.53
N ASP A 13 7.66 32.22 -7.74
CA ASP A 13 8.15 33.27 -6.82
C ASP A 13 8.52 34.55 -7.60
N LYS A 14 9.21 34.42 -8.73
CA LYS A 14 9.55 35.58 -9.59
C LYS A 14 8.31 36.23 -10.20
N ALA A 15 7.38 35.45 -10.73
CA ALA A 15 6.16 35.97 -11.32
C ALA A 15 5.31 36.72 -10.29
N LEU A 16 5.26 36.25 -9.03
CA LEU A 16 4.58 36.94 -7.93
C LEU A 16 5.25 38.28 -7.59
N ILE A 17 6.58 38.35 -7.62
CA ILE A 17 7.32 39.61 -7.46
C ILE A 17 7.03 40.58 -8.61
N ASP A 18 7.08 40.09 -9.85
CA ASP A 18 6.89 40.92 -11.06
C ASP A 18 5.51 41.58 -11.12
N ILE A 19 4.46 40.91 -10.62
CA ILE A 19 3.10 41.46 -10.54
C ILE A 19 2.85 42.27 -9.26
N GLY A 20 3.83 42.38 -8.36
CA GLY A 20 3.69 43.07 -7.07
C GLY A 20 2.71 42.39 -6.12
N SER A 21 2.63 41.06 -6.12
CA SER A 21 1.74 40.32 -5.24
C SER A 21 2.28 40.26 -3.82
N ASP A 22 1.44 40.61 -2.84
CA ASP A 22 1.75 40.45 -1.41
C ASP A 22 1.71 38.98 -0.97
N THR A 23 1.08 38.10 -1.76
CA THR A 23 1.01 36.67 -1.47
C THR A 23 2.26 35.96 -1.96
N THR A 24 3.01 35.35 -1.03
CA THR A 24 4.18 34.54 -1.33
C THR A 24 4.12 33.24 -0.54
N PHE A 25 4.75 32.20 -1.07
CA PHE A 25 4.92 30.95 -0.34
C PHE A 25 6.16 31.02 0.53
N SER A 26 5.99 30.78 1.82
CA SER A 26 7.10 30.61 2.74
C SER A 26 7.90 29.34 2.43
N ASP A 27 9.17 29.31 2.85
CA ASP A 27 9.99 28.10 2.71
C ASP A 27 9.41 26.90 3.44
N LEU A 28 8.67 27.14 4.54
CA LEU A 28 7.97 26.09 5.27
C LEU A 28 6.83 25.47 4.43
N GLU A 29 6.08 26.29 3.69
CA GLU A 29 5.02 25.81 2.81
C GLU A 29 5.59 25.01 1.63
N TRP A 30 6.68 25.48 1.05
CA TRP A 30 7.40 24.72 0.02
C TRP A 30 7.91 23.37 0.54
N LEU A 31 8.43 23.35 1.77
CA LEU A 31 8.87 22.13 2.42
C LEU A 31 7.71 21.16 2.65
N LYS A 32 6.54 21.65 3.08
CA LYS A 32 5.32 20.82 3.22
C LYS A 32 4.88 20.22 1.88
N ILE A 33 4.93 20.99 0.79
CA ILE A 33 4.63 20.49 -0.57
C ILE A 33 5.63 19.39 -0.98
N LYS A 34 6.92 19.57 -0.67
CA LYS A 34 7.94 18.57 -0.93
C LYS A 34 7.66 17.26 -0.17
N TYR A 35 7.38 17.33 1.13
CA TYR A 35 7.02 16.16 1.92
C TYR A 35 5.77 15.46 1.39
N LEU A 36 4.78 16.23 0.94
CA LEU A 36 3.58 15.67 0.31
C LEU A 36 3.92 14.86 -0.96
N ILE A 37 4.74 15.43 -1.85
CA ILE A 37 5.18 14.74 -3.08
C ILE A 37 5.91 13.44 -2.73
N GLU A 38 6.82 13.49 -1.77
CA GLU A 38 7.59 12.33 -1.34
C GLU A 38 6.67 11.24 -0.76
N SER A 39 5.69 11.60 0.08
CA SER A 39 4.73 10.66 0.66
C SER A 39 3.84 10.00 -0.39
N PHE A 40 3.59 10.64 -1.53
CA PHE A 40 2.84 10.03 -2.64
C PHE A 40 3.68 9.17 -3.59
N GLN A 41 5.01 9.18 -3.49
CA GLN A 41 5.87 8.39 -4.36
C GLN A 41 5.60 6.88 -4.31
N PRO A 42 5.39 6.23 -3.14
CA PRO A 42 5.04 4.81 -3.07
C PRO A 42 3.71 4.50 -3.78
N PHE A 43 2.73 5.40 -3.72
CA PHE A 43 1.45 5.23 -4.41
C PHE A 43 1.60 5.29 -5.93
N LYS A 44 2.46 6.16 -6.45
CA LYS A 44 2.77 6.21 -7.89
C LYS A 44 3.30 4.86 -8.37
N LEU A 45 4.33 4.33 -7.69
CA LEU A 45 4.93 3.03 -8.02
C LEU A 45 3.91 1.90 -7.90
N ALA A 46 3.04 1.96 -6.90
CA ALA A 46 1.98 0.98 -6.71
C ALA A 46 0.96 0.98 -7.86
N VAL A 47 0.49 2.15 -8.29
CA VAL A 47 -0.41 2.26 -9.44
C VAL A 47 0.26 1.73 -10.70
N GLU A 48 1.53 2.07 -10.93
CA GLU A 48 2.30 1.56 -12.07
C GLU A 48 2.45 0.03 -12.03
N ALA A 49 2.60 -0.58 -10.85
CA ALA A 49 2.67 -2.03 -10.70
C ALA A 49 1.30 -2.72 -10.89
N LEU A 50 0.23 -2.13 -10.35
CA LEU A 50 -1.13 -2.66 -10.42
C LEU A 50 -1.76 -2.54 -11.80
N CYS A 51 -1.43 -1.49 -12.55
CA CYS A 51 -1.96 -1.25 -13.88
C CYS A 51 -1.24 -2.05 -14.99
N LYS A 52 -0.27 -2.91 -14.66
CA LYS A 52 0.33 -3.82 -15.64
C LYS A 52 -0.65 -4.93 -16.02
N ARG A 53 -0.56 -5.41 -17.27
CA ARG A 53 -1.45 -6.47 -17.79
C ARG A 53 -1.30 -7.80 -17.06
N ASP A 54 -0.11 -8.08 -16.52
CA ASP A 54 0.24 -9.27 -15.77
C ASP A 54 0.04 -9.11 -14.25
N SER A 55 -0.62 -8.03 -13.81
CA SER A 55 -0.88 -7.83 -12.39
C SER A 55 -1.83 -8.92 -11.88
N THR A 56 -1.38 -9.62 -10.85
CA THR A 56 -2.17 -10.68 -10.19
C THR A 56 -2.60 -10.20 -8.81
N LEU A 57 -3.53 -10.93 -8.18
CA LEU A 57 -3.91 -10.67 -6.79
C LEU A 57 -2.68 -10.76 -5.85
N PHE A 58 -1.70 -11.60 -6.16
CA PHE A 58 -0.43 -11.67 -5.42
C PHE A 58 0.41 -10.40 -5.60
N THR A 59 0.50 -9.89 -6.83
CA THR A 59 1.16 -8.61 -7.12
C THR A 59 0.48 -7.46 -6.36
N ALA A 60 -0.85 -7.48 -6.26
CA ALA A 60 -1.59 -6.47 -5.51
C ALA A 60 -1.31 -6.52 -4.01
N GLU A 61 -1.33 -7.72 -3.42
CA GLU A 61 -0.99 -7.94 -2.01
C GLU A 61 0.41 -7.45 -1.67
N THR A 62 1.41 -7.83 -2.47
CA THR A 62 2.81 -7.44 -2.26
C THR A 62 3.01 -5.94 -2.45
N THR A 63 2.32 -5.34 -3.42
CA THR A 63 2.35 -3.89 -3.65
C THR A 63 1.75 -3.11 -2.48
N LEU A 64 0.64 -3.56 -1.89
CA LEU A 64 0.05 -2.91 -0.72
C LEU A 64 0.96 -2.99 0.51
N LYS A 65 1.61 -4.14 0.73
CA LYS A 65 2.64 -4.28 1.78
C LYS A 65 3.81 -3.34 1.57
N PHE A 66 4.30 -3.26 0.32
CA PHE A 66 5.38 -2.34 -0.04
C PHE A 66 5.04 -0.88 0.32
N ILE A 67 3.82 -0.41 0.07
CA ILE A 67 3.41 0.96 0.45
C ILE A 67 3.49 1.15 1.97
N LEU A 68 2.95 0.21 2.74
CA LEU A 68 2.94 0.29 4.21
C LEU A 68 4.36 0.27 4.79
N GLU A 69 5.24 -0.59 4.27
CA GLU A 69 6.66 -0.61 4.66
C GLU A 69 7.36 0.72 4.36
N LYS A 70 7.05 1.34 3.22
CA LYS A 70 7.58 2.67 2.87
C LYS A 70 7.08 3.76 3.80
N PHE A 71 5.86 3.65 4.34
CA PHE A 71 5.35 4.60 5.34
C PHE A 71 5.98 4.42 6.72
N VAL A 72 6.21 3.18 7.14
CA VAL A 72 6.95 2.91 8.39
C VAL A 72 8.36 3.49 8.33
N THR A 73 9.02 3.42 7.17
CA THR A 73 10.39 3.96 7.01
C THR A 73 10.46 5.48 7.09
N LYS A 74 9.38 6.20 6.69
CA LYS A 74 9.38 7.66 6.64
C LYS A 74 9.04 8.33 7.97
N ASP A 75 8.29 7.64 8.83
CA ASP A 75 7.94 8.08 10.20
C ASP A 75 7.46 9.53 10.33
N THR A 76 6.67 9.99 9.35
CA THR A 76 6.01 11.30 9.40
C THR A 76 4.56 11.16 9.87
N MET A 77 4.00 12.23 10.45
CA MET A 77 2.58 12.26 10.83
C MET A 77 1.65 11.93 9.65
N LEU A 78 1.91 12.52 8.48
CA LEU A 78 1.14 12.26 7.26
C LEU A 78 1.24 10.80 6.80
N SER A 79 2.44 10.20 6.85
CA SER A 79 2.60 8.79 6.52
C SER A 79 1.89 7.87 7.51
N ALA A 80 1.84 8.23 8.79
CA ALA A 80 1.09 7.48 9.80
C ALA A 80 -0.41 7.52 9.49
N GLU A 81 -0.98 8.69 9.25
CA GLU A 81 -2.40 8.85 8.86
C GLU A 81 -2.75 8.10 7.58
N LEU A 82 -1.92 8.23 6.53
CA LEU A 82 -2.12 7.52 5.27
C LEU A 82 -1.99 6.00 5.46
N SER A 83 -1.05 5.54 6.29
CA SER A 83 -0.89 4.11 6.57
C SER A 83 -2.12 3.55 7.26
N GLU A 84 -2.68 4.27 8.23
CA GLU A 84 -3.85 3.81 8.98
C GLU A 84 -5.10 3.81 8.12
N ALA A 85 -5.35 4.89 7.38
CA ALA A 85 -6.44 4.95 6.42
C ALA A 85 -6.34 3.81 5.38
N LEU A 86 -5.13 3.50 4.92
CA LEU A 86 -4.90 2.38 3.99
C LEU A 86 -5.18 1.03 4.65
N ARG A 87 -4.72 0.79 5.90
CA ARG A 87 -5.00 -0.45 6.64
C ARG A 87 -6.50 -0.67 6.80
N VAL A 88 -7.26 0.36 7.18
CA VAL A 88 -8.72 0.29 7.30
C VAL A 88 -9.34 -0.15 5.96
N ARG A 89 -8.97 0.49 4.85
CA ARG A 89 -9.49 0.12 3.52
C ARG A 89 -9.10 -1.28 3.06
N ILE A 90 -7.91 -1.76 3.44
CA ILE A 90 -7.51 -3.14 3.17
C ILE A 90 -8.39 -4.10 3.97
N LYS A 91 -8.58 -3.87 5.28
CA LYS A 91 -9.42 -4.73 6.12
C LYS A 91 -10.86 -4.81 5.61
N GLU A 92 -11.41 -3.71 5.12
CA GLU A 92 -12.77 -3.66 4.54
C GLU A 92 -12.92 -4.46 3.24
N ARG A 93 -11.88 -4.53 2.40
CA ARG A 93 -11.99 -5.02 1.01
C ARG A 93 -11.24 -6.32 0.73
N ARG A 94 -10.30 -6.70 1.59
CA ARG A 94 -9.50 -7.92 1.44
C ARG A 94 -10.39 -9.15 1.58
N THR A 95 -10.27 -10.08 0.65
CA THR A 95 -11.01 -11.36 0.67
C THR A 95 -10.13 -12.50 1.17
N ALA A 96 -10.76 -13.58 1.66
CA ALA A 96 -10.05 -14.79 2.11
C ALA A 96 -9.17 -15.41 1.01
N VAL A 97 -9.53 -15.23 -0.27
CA VAL A 97 -8.79 -15.72 -1.44
C VAL A 97 -7.38 -15.16 -1.49
N ALA A 98 -7.18 -13.89 -1.11
CA ALA A 98 -5.86 -13.27 -1.09
C ALA A 98 -4.93 -13.97 -0.09
N GLY A 99 -5.44 -14.33 1.09
CA GLY A 99 -4.71 -15.10 2.09
C GLY A 99 -4.35 -16.51 1.59
N ILE A 100 -5.29 -17.21 0.95
CA ILE A 100 -5.05 -18.55 0.37
C ILE A 100 -3.96 -18.50 -0.69
N LEU A 101 -4.03 -17.52 -1.59
CA LEU A 101 -3.05 -17.37 -2.67
C LEU A 101 -1.63 -17.17 -2.15
N ILE A 102 -1.45 -16.30 -1.14
CA ILE A 102 -0.16 -16.06 -0.50
C ILE A 102 0.37 -17.35 0.15
N TYR A 103 -0.51 -18.10 0.82
CA TYR A 103 -0.14 -19.36 1.46
C TYR A 103 0.35 -20.39 0.45
N VAL A 104 -0.36 -20.57 -0.67
CA VAL A 104 0.03 -21.49 -1.75
C VAL A 104 1.37 -21.08 -2.37
N GLN A 105 1.56 -19.78 -2.58
CA GLN A 105 2.76 -19.28 -3.25
C GLN A 105 4.01 -19.32 -2.37
N ASN A 106 3.86 -19.13 -1.06
CA ASN A 106 4.96 -19.31 -0.10
C ASN A 106 4.46 -19.77 1.28
N PRO A 107 4.40 -21.09 1.53
CA PRO A 107 3.87 -21.62 2.79
C PRO A 107 4.77 -21.34 4.00
N LYS A 108 6.07 -21.02 3.81
CA LYS A 108 7.01 -20.71 4.91
C LYS A 108 6.73 -19.35 5.55
N ASN A 109 6.09 -18.43 4.83
CA ASN A 109 5.67 -17.13 5.38
C ASN A 109 4.55 -17.24 6.44
N MET A 110 4.00 -18.43 6.66
CA MET A 110 3.00 -18.72 7.69
C MET A 110 3.45 -18.36 9.13
N ILE A 111 4.76 -18.37 9.39
CA ILE A 111 5.32 -18.14 10.74
C ILE A 111 5.65 -16.66 10.97
N MET A 112 6.10 -15.93 9.94
CA MET A 112 6.51 -14.52 10.09
C MET A 112 5.33 -13.53 10.14
N ILE A 113 4.24 -13.81 9.43
CA ILE A 113 3.11 -12.85 9.29
C ILE A 113 2.21 -12.81 10.53
N ARG A 114 2.22 -13.86 11.38
CA ARG A 114 1.38 -13.93 12.59
C ARG A 114 1.76 -12.94 13.70
N ALA A 115 2.90 -12.27 13.60
CA ALA A 115 3.50 -11.58 14.74
C ALA A 115 3.42 -10.04 14.74
N ALA A 116 2.97 -9.36 13.66
CA ALA A 116 3.16 -7.90 13.59
C ALA A 116 2.01 -7.06 12.99
N ASP A 117 1.20 -7.56 12.06
CA ASP A 117 0.18 -6.73 11.40
C ASP A 117 -1.10 -7.54 11.11
N ASP A 118 -2.20 -7.17 11.77
CA ASP A 118 -3.51 -7.80 11.64
C ASP A 118 -4.20 -7.47 10.30
N THR A 119 -3.64 -6.56 9.51
CA THR A 119 -4.17 -6.15 8.20
C THR A 119 -4.07 -7.26 7.16
N PHE A 120 -3.03 -8.10 7.24
CA PHE A 120 -2.76 -9.15 6.25
C PHE A 120 -3.04 -10.55 6.79
N THR A 121 -4.29 -10.79 7.19
CA THR A 121 -4.69 -12.07 7.80
C THR A 121 -4.46 -13.27 6.88
N MET A 122 -4.09 -14.38 7.51
CA MET A 122 -3.92 -15.69 6.88
C MET A 122 -5.25 -16.42 6.76
N PRO A 123 -5.40 -17.33 5.79
CA PRO A 123 -6.61 -18.10 5.63
C PRO A 123 -6.83 -19.02 6.84
N GLU A 124 -8.09 -19.23 7.22
CA GLU A 124 -8.42 -20.18 8.27
C GLU A 124 -7.94 -21.59 7.92
N LYS A 125 -7.63 -22.39 8.95
CA LYS A 125 -7.17 -23.78 8.78
C LYS A 125 -8.13 -24.60 7.91
N SER A 126 -9.43 -24.34 8.01
CA SER A 126 -10.51 -24.95 7.23
C SER A 126 -10.32 -24.86 5.71
N TYR A 127 -9.64 -23.83 5.21
CA TYR A 127 -9.35 -23.64 3.78
C TYR A 127 -8.07 -24.33 3.31
N THR A 128 -7.24 -24.83 4.23
CA THR A 128 -5.93 -25.44 3.94
C THR A 128 -5.90 -26.95 4.12
N THR A 129 -6.88 -27.52 4.83
CA THR A 129 -7.01 -28.97 5.03
C THR A 129 -8.15 -29.55 4.20
N ARG A 130 -7.88 -30.64 3.49
CA ARG A 130 -8.91 -31.43 2.81
C ARG A 130 -9.81 -32.05 3.88
N LYS A 131 -11.11 -31.75 3.88
CA LYS A 131 -12.08 -32.45 4.75
C LYS A 131 -12.14 -33.93 4.32
N GLU A 132 -11.52 -34.82 5.10
CA GLU A 132 -11.45 -36.27 4.85
C GLU A 132 -12.81 -36.98 4.82
N ASN A 133 -13.89 -36.31 5.21
CA ASN A 133 -15.24 -36.91 5.30
C ASN A 133 -15.81 -37.41 3.96
N TYR A 134 -15.20 -37.08 2.82
CA TYR A 134 -15.60 -37.59 1.50
C TYR A 134 -14.89 -38.90 1.09
N LEU A 135 -13.83 -39.33 1.79
CA LEU A 135 -13.05 -40.51 1.39
C LEU A 135 -13.47 -41.81 2.08
N ARG A 136 -14.24 -41.75 3.17
CA ARG A 136 -14.63 -42.93 3.96
C ARG A 136 -15.80 -43.74 3.40
N LYS A 137 -16.32 -43.40 2.21
CA LYS A 137 -17.46 -44.10 1.57
C LYS A 137 -17.09 -45.02 0.40
N SER A 138 -15.81 -45.17 0.10
CA SER A 138 -15.35 -46.08 -0.96
C SER A 138 -14.34 -47.04 -0.34
N TYR A 139 -14.51 -48.33 -0.62
CA TYR A 139 -13.77 -49.48 -0.05
C TYR A 139 -14.38 -50.08 1.23
N SER A 140 -15.57 -50.64 1.08
CA SER A 140 -15.91 -51.90 1.75
C SER A 140 -16.55 -52.81 0.70
N ARG A 141 -15.74 -53.69 0.12
CA ARG A 141 -16.14 -54.90 -0.60
C ARG A 141 -15.37 -56.04 0.02
#